data_AF-A0A7Y9PK99-F1
#
_entry.id   AF-A0A7Y9PK99-F1
#
_cell.length_a   1.000
_cell.length_b   1.000
_cell.length_c   1.000
_cell.angle_alpha   90.00
_cell.angle_beta   90.00
_cell.angle_gamma   90.00
#
_symmetry.space_group_name_H-M   'P 1'
#
loop_
_entity.id
_entity.type
_entity.pdbx_description
1 polymer ?
#
loop_
_entity_poly.entity_id
_entity_poly.type
_entity_poly.pdbx_seq_one_letter_code
_entity_poly.pdbx_strand_id
1 'polypeptide(L)' 'MMPSQIVDCPEVVGKTVKSLKLHSSATADVEVMIEFTDGTSFSSSFESRSALKASLIRTGIGRPEVLKNYAD' A
#
# COMPACT_ATOMS: atom_id res chain seq x y z
N MET A 1 14.82 -8.68 -8.43
CA MET A 1 14.38 -7.30 -8.73
C MET A 1 12.87 -7.37 -8.92
N MET A 2 12.09 -6.71 -8.06
CA MET A 2 10.64 -6.66 -8.26
C MET A 2 10.36 -5.84 -9.53
N PRO A 3 9.42 -6.24 -10.39
CA PRO A 3 9.10 -5.47 -11.58
C PRO A 3 8.53 -4.11 -11.16
N SER A 4 9.06 -3.02 -11.74
CA SER A 4 8.46 -1.69 -11.59
C SER A 4 7.14 -1.66 -12.36
N GLN A 5 6.01 -1.62 -11.64
CA GLN A 5 4.71 -1.42 -12.27
C GLN A 5 4.47 0.09 -12.42
N ILE A 6 4.25 0.53 -13.66
CA ILE A 6 3.78 1.88 -13.97
C ILE A 6 2.25 1.81 -14.06
N VAL A 7 1.57 2.75 -13.42
CA VAL A 7 0.12 2.91 -13.50
C VAL A 7 -0.14 4.25 -14.18
N ASP A 8 -0.76 4.20 -15.36
CA ASP A 8 -1.16 5.39 -16.10
C ASP A 8 -2.50 5.92 -15.57
N CYS A 9 -2.57 7.23 -15.31
CA CYS A 9 -3.78 7.93 -14.87
C CYS A 9 -4.20 8.95 -15.94
N PRO A 10 -4.76 8.52 -17.09
CA PRO A 10 -5.05 9.38 -18.24
C PRO A 10 -6.06 10.50 -17.91
N GLU A 11 -6.96 10.27 -16.95
CA GLU A 11 -7.95 11.25 -16.49
C GLU A 11 -7.32 12.49 -15.84
N VAL A 12 -6.06 12.41 -15.39
CA VAL A 12 -5.33 13.54 -14.79
C VAL A 12 -4.66 14.42 -15.87
N VAL A 13 -4.47 13.91 -17.09
CA VAL A 13 -3.73 14.59 -18.14
C VAL A 13 -4.39 15.93 -18.50
N GLY A 14 -3.58 16.99 -18.51
CA GLY A 14 -4.03 18.34 -18.88
C GLY A 14 -4.81 19.08 -17.79
N LYS A 15 -5.04 18.47 -16.62
CA LYS A 15 -5.66 19.18 -15.50
C LYS A 15 -4.70 20.19 -14.88
N THR A 16 -5.24 21.30 -14.39
CA THR A 16 -4.48 22.32 -13.67
C THR A 16 -4.58 22.10 -12.17
N VAL A 17 -3.43 22.04 -11.50
CA VAL A 17 -3.35 21.87 -10.05
C VAL A 17 -3.81 23.15 -9.35
N LYS A 18 -4.78 23.00 -8.44
CA LYS A 18 -5.22 24.04 -7.50
C LYS A 18 -4.47 23.96 -6.18
N SER A 19 -4.28 22.74 -5.65
CA SER A 19 -3.55 22.49 -4.40
C SER A 19 -2.84 21.14 -4.46
N LEU A 20 -1.66 21.05 -3.86
CA LEU A 20 -0.90 19.83 -3.66
C LEU A 20 -0.56 19.71 -2.17
N LYS A 21 -0.91 18.59 -1.56
CA LYS A 21 -0.66 18.29 -0.14
C LYS A 21 0.07 16.97 -0.02
N LEU A 22 1.04 16.92 0.89
CA LEU A 22 1.76 15.72 1.28
C LEU A 22 1.43 15.43 2.74
N HIS A 23 0.87 14.26 3.01
CA HIS A 23 0.62 13.77 4.36
C HIS A 23 1.63 12.67 4.66
N SER A 24 2.39 12.84 5.74
CA SER A 24 3.26 11.79 6.27
C SER A 24 2.63 11.22 7.53
N SER A 25 2.29 9.93 7.50
CA SER A 25 1.88 9.18 8.68
C SER A 25 3.09 8.67 9.47
N ALA A 26 2.94 8.46 10.78
CA ALA A 26 3.94 7.80 11.62
C ALA A 26 4.27 6.36 11.15
N THR A 27 3.41 5.76 10.33
CA THR A 27 3.56 4.41 9.76
C THR A 27 4.37 4.34 8.46
N ALA A 28 5.05 5.42 8.08
CA ALA A 28 5.80 5.57 6.82
C ALA A 28 4.93 5.59 5.55
N ASP A 29 3.61 5.73 5.71
CA ASP A 29 2.70 5.95 4.58
C ASP A 29 2.80 7.42 4.16
N VAL A 30 3.20 7.63 2.92
CA VAL A 30 3.17 8.94 2.26
C VAL A 30 1.92 8.98 1.40
N GLU A 31 1.03 9.91 1.71
CA GLU A 31 -0.15 10.21 0.89
C GLU A 31 0.06 11.54 0.18
N VAL A 32 -0.11 11.52 -1.14
CA VAL A 32 -0.18 12.68 -2.02
C VAL A 32 -1.64 12.97 -2.30
N MET A 33 -2.07 14.22 -2.11
CA MET A 33 -3.38 14.69 -2.54
C MET A 33 -3.24 15.90 -3.45
N ILE A 34 -3.87 15.85 -4.61
CA ILE A 34 -3.93 16.91 -5.61
C ILE A 34 -5.39 17.31 -5.77
N GLU A 35 -5.70 18.58 -5.55
CA GLU A 35 -6.98 19.17 -5.91
C GLU A 35 -6.80 19.92 -7.23
N PHE A 36 -7.69 19.71 -8.19
CA PHE A 36 -7.65 20.37 -9.49
C PHE A 36 -8.62 21.56 -9.55
N THR A 37 -8.38 22.48 -10.48
CA THR A 37 -9.23 23.66 -10.67
C THR A 37 -10.62 23.33 -11.21
N ASP A 38 -10.81 22.16 -11.81
CA ASP A 38 -12.10 21.67 -12.32
C ASP A 38 -13.00 21.07 -11.22
N GLY A 39 -12.55 21.10 -9.95
CA GLY A 39 -13.29 20.59 -8.81
C GLY A 39 -13.06 19.11 -8.50
N THR A 40 -12.29 18.39 -9.32
CA THR A 40 -11.89 17.01 -9.03
C THR A 40 -10.64 16.95 -8.16
N SER A 41 -10.38 15.79 -7.56
CA SER A 41 -9.17 15.54 -6.76
C SER A 41 -8.58 14.17 -7.10
N PHE A 42 -7.27 14.06 -7.01
CA PHE A 42 -6.50 12.83 -7.10
C PHE A 42 -5.81 12.58 -5.77
N SER A 43 -5.87 11.36 -5.24
CA SER A 43 -5.06 10.94 -4.10
C SER A 43 -4.34 9.64 -4.39
N SER A 44 -3.13 9.52 -3.85
CA SER A 44 -2.32 8.32 -3.94
C SER A 44 -1.56 8.13 -2.64
N SER A 45 -1.64 6.94 -2.06
CA SER A 45 -0.83 6.55 -0.92
C SER A 45 -0.05 5.29 -1.24
N PHE A 46 1.13 5.18 -0.63
CA PHE A 46 1.94 3.97 -0.68
C PHE A 46 2.15 3.46 0.75
N GLU A 47 1.66 2.25 1.02
CA GLU A 47 1.88 1.53 2.28
C GLU A 47 2.79 0.33 2.03
N SER A 48 3.95 0.30 2.68
CA SER A 48 4.82 -0.88 2.70
C SER A 48 4.51 -1.74 3.92
N ARG A 49 3.54 -2.65 3.81
CA ARG A 49 3.21 -3.58 4.90
C ARG A 49 4.19 -4.74 4.92
N SER A 50 5.16 -4.69 5.85
CA SER A 50 5.98 -5.87 6.18
C SER A 50 5.33 -6.61 7.35
N ALA A 51 4.74 -7.78 7.09
CA ALA A 51 4.19 -8.65 8.12
C ALA A 51 5.14 -9.83 8.36
N LEU A 52 5.64 -9.97 9.58
CA LEU A 52 6.46 -11.12 9.97
C LEU A 52 5.50 -12.24 10.39
N LYS A 53 5.34 -13.26 9.54
CA LYS A 53 4.55 -14.44 9.89
C LYS A 53 5.46 -15.58 10.32
N ALA A 54 5.21 -16.13 11.50
CA ALA A 54 5.97 -17.26 12.01
C ALA A 54 5.08 -18.22 12.80
N SER A 55 5.15 -19.51 12.50
CA SER A 55 4.41 -20.56 13.21
C SER A 55 5.23 -21.84 13.37
N LEU A 56 5.08 -22.50 14.53
CA LEU A 56 5.54 -23.85 14.78
C LEU A 56 4.44 -24.81 14.35
N ILE A 57 4.77 -25.71 13.43
CA ILE A 57 3.85 -26.73 12.93
C ILE A 57 4.38 -28.13 13.23
N ARG A 58 3.46 -29.06 13.46
CA ARG A 58 3.73 -30.50 13.50
C ARG A 58 3.18 -31.15 12.24
N THR A 59 4.05 -31.77 11.46
CA THR A 59 3.70 -32.52 10.25
C THR A 59 3.51 -34.00 10.57
N GLY A 60 2.43 -34.59 10.05
CA GLY A 60 2.06 -36.01 10.16
C GLY A 60 1.25 -36.45 8.95
N ILE A 61 0.59 -37.62 9.01
CA ILE A 61 -0.30 -38.06 7.93
C ILE A 61 -1.60 -37.24 8.01
N GLY A 62 -1.84 -36.37 7.03
CA GLY A 62 -3.00 -35.48 7.00
C GLY A 62 -2.62 -34.00 6.95
N ARG A 63 -3.46 -33.12 7.51
CA ARG A 63 -3.19 -31.67 7.53
C ARG A 63 -2.20 -31.33 8.66
N PRO A 64 -1.22 -30.43 8.40
CA PRO A 64 -0.31 -29.93 9.44
C PRO A 64 -1.08 -29.30 10.61
N GLU A 65 -0.68 -29.64 11.83
CA GLU A 65 -1.21 -29.05 13.05
C GLU A 65 -0.36 -27.82 13.41
N VAL A 66 -0.99 -26.66 13.54
CA VAL A 66 -0.30 -25.46 14.05
C VAL A 66 -0.22 -25.58 15.57
N LEU A 67 0.99 -25.80 16.09
CA LEU A 67 1.25 -25.91 17.51
C LEU A 67 1.36 -24.53 18.17
N LYS A 68 1.89 -23.54 17.45
CA LYS A 68 2.09 -22.18 17.97
C LYS A 68 2.25 -21.17 16.85
N ASN A 69 1.72 -19.95 17.03
CA ASN A 69 2.06 -18.78 16.22
C ASN A 69 2.97 -17.86 17.05
N TYR A 70 3.98 -17.28 16.41
CA TYR A 70 4.95 -16.37 17.03
C TYR A 70 4.83 -14.93 16.52
N ALA A 71 4.33 -14.72 15.31
CA ALA A 71 4.11 -13.40 14.71
C ALA A 71 3.07 -13.48 13.56
N ASP A 72 2.37 -12.37 13.28
CA ASP A 72 1.21 -12.22 12.38
C ASP A 72 1.49 -11.41 11.10
#